data_AF-A0A8D2DHI0-F1
#
_entry.id   AF-A0A8D2DHI0-F1
#
_cell.length_a   1.000
_cell.length_b   1.000
_cell.length_c   1.000
_cell.angle_alpha   90.00
_cell.angle_beta   90.00
_cell.angle_gamma   90.00
#
_symmetry.space_group_name_H-M   'P 1'
#
loop_
_entity.id
_entity.type
_entity.pdbx_description
1 polymer ?
#
loop_
_entity_poly.entity_id
_entity_poly.type
_entity_poly.pdbx_seq_one_letter_code
_entity_poly.pdbx_strand_id
1 'polypeptide(L)'
;MTEEDSESVHTDSQAGEESELSVIQLCGLVEELSYGNSALKTETEMFEKYCSKLDSRDHRPQRISDVKMSAAEFAQAIIEEAEIRWTEVQRAVHDFEKDILRTISKKKGSILATEKVLKYIEDMNHRRDNLRDKLRLKNISLKVQRKKLLLQLRQKEEVGEALHDVDFQQLKIENAQFLETIEARNQELIQLKLASGNTLQILNAYKSKLHRAVEMYICLGKEILLRKELLEKIDKETIQVEEDRAKAEASNKKLRKQLAEFRAPQVMMYLQEKILNGEMEKTIKMWERKVEIAEMSLKGYRKAWDKMKASNEQLQAICSPGK
;
A
#
# COMPACT_ATOMS: atom_id res chain seq x y z
N MET A 1 -39.88 -26.05 -15.09
CA MET A 1 -40.03 -24.83 -15.90
C MET A 1 -39.97 -23.69 -14.90
N THR A 2 -38.98 -22.82 -14.85
CA THR A 2 -37.94 -22.44 -15.81
C THR A 2 -36.88 -21.68 -15.00
N GLU A 3 -35.64 -21.87 -15.42
CA GLU A 3 -34.41 -21.11 -15.18
C GLU A 3 -34.58 -19.64 -14.73
N GLU A 4 -33.86 -19.25 -13.67
CA GLU A 4 -33.36 -17.89 -13.47
C GLU A 4 -31.94 -17.93 -12.86
N ASP A 5 -30.97 -17.78 -13.76
CA ASP A 5 -29.72 -17.01 -13.69
C ASP A 5 -28.90 -16.97 -12.40
N SER A 6 -27.83 -17.75 -12.43
CA SER A 6 -26.63 -17.56 -11.61
C SER A 6 -25.72 -16.50 -12.24
N GLU A 7 -25.79 -15.25 -11.78
CA GLU A 7 -24.72 -14.29 -12.04
C GLU A 7 -23.59 -14.49 -11.01
N SER A 8 -22.66 -15.39 -11.35
CA SER A 8 -21.32 -15.33 -10.79
C SER A 8 -20.57 -14.18 -11.46
N VAL A 9 -20.48 -13.03 -10.80
CA VAL A 9 -19.57 -11.97 -11.22
C VAL A 9 -18.14 -12.49 -11.00
N HIS A 10 -17.53 -12.82 -12.13
CA HIS A 10 -16.12 -13.16 -12.30
C HIS A 10 -15.23 -12.26 -11.44
N THR A 11 -14.53 -12.87 -10.47
CA THR A 11 -13.22 -12.38 -10.04
C THR A 11 -12.30 -12.43 -11.25
N ASP A 12 -12.11 -11.28 -11.88
CA ASP A 12 -11.12 -11.08 -12.94
C ASP A 12 -9.73 -11.08 -12.29
N SER A 13 -9.24 -12.29 -12.02
CA SER A 13 -7.84 -12.53 -11.73
C SER A 13 -7.08 -12.30 -13.03
N GLN A 14 -6.66 -11.05 -13.28
CA GLN A 14 -5.58 -10.73 -14.21
C GLN A 14 -4.29 -11.38 -13.68
N ALA A 15 -4.13 -12.65 -14.00
CA ALA A 15 -2.85 -13.32 -14.02
C ALA A 15 -2.06 -12.76 -15.22
N GLY A 16 -0.99 -12.02 -14.92
CA GLY A 16 0.21 -11.92 -15.76
C GLY A 16 0.02 -11.39 -17.17
N GLU A 17 -0.20 -10.08 -17.31
CA GLU A 17 0.50 -9.37 -18.38
C GLU A 17 1.94 -9.19 -17.90
N GLU A 18 2.81 -10.13 -18.26
CA GLU A 18 4.25 -9.85 -18.33
C GLU A 18 4.38 -8.65 -19.29
N SER A 19 4.54 -7.44 -18.74
CA SER A 19 5.00 -6.30 -19.53
C SER A 19 6.34 -6.71 -20.11
N GLU A 20 6.33 -7.14 -21.37
CA GLU A 20 7.55 -7.42 -22.13
C GLU A 20 8.39 -6.14 -22.10
N LEU A 21 9.44 -6.17 -21.28
CA LEU A 21 10.42 -5.10 -21.20
C LEU A 21 10.88 -4.81 -22.63
N SER A 22 10.85 -3.53 -23.02
CA SER A 22 11.35 -3.15 -24.33
C SER A 22 12.80 -3.63 -24.48
N VAL A 23 13.22 -3.95 -25.71
CA VAL A 23 14.57 -4.46 -25.99
C VAL A 23 15.66 -3.57 -25.35
N ILE A 24 15.44 -2.26 -25.29
CA ILE A 24 16.35 -1.29 -24.65
C ILE A 24 16.43 -1.50 -23.12
N GLN A 25 15.30 -1.73 -22.46
CA GLN A 25 15.25 -2.01 -21.02
C GLN A 25 15.87 -3.38 -20.70
N LEU A 26 15.65 -4.38 -21.55
CA LEU A 26 16.32 -5.69 -21.41
C LEU A 26 17.84 -5.57 -21.58
N CYS A 27 18.32 -4.80 -22.56
CA CYS A 27 19.75 -4.55 -22.73
C CYS A 27 20.37 -3.86 -21.51
N GLY A 28 19.71 -2.84 -20.95
CA GLY A 28 20.20 -2.17 -19.74
C GLY A 28 20.27 -3.11 -18.54
N LEU A 29 19.25 -3.96 -18.35
CA LEU A 29 19.24 -4.94 -17.25
C LEU A 29 20.35 -5.99 -17.41
N VAL A 30 20.62 -6.43 -18.64
CA VAL A 30 21.71 -7.37 -18.94
C VAL A 30 23.08 -6.75 -18.68
N GLU A 31 23.27 -5.47 -19.00
CA GLU A 31 24.51 -4.75 -18.69
C GLU A 31 24.72 -4.58 -17.18
N GLU A 32 23.67 -4.21 -16.44
CA GLU A 32 23.73 -4.09 -14.97
C GLU A 32 24.02 -5.45 -14.31
N LEU A 33 23.33 -6.51 -14.73
CA LEU A 33 23.58 -7.87 -14.25
C LEU A 33 24.96 -8.39 -14.66
N SER A 34 25.44 -8.06 -15.85
CA SER A 34 26.79 -8.39 -16.31
C SER A 34 27.84 -7.74 -15.42
N TYR A 35 27.68 -6.45 -15.10
CA TYR A 35 28.58 -5.72 -14.21
C TYR A 35 28.53 -6.28 -12.78
N GLY A 36 27.33 -6.52 -12.24
CA GLY A 36 27.15 -7.14 -10.92
C GLY A 36 27.76 -8.54 -10.83
N ASN A 37 27.57 -9.37 -11.86
CA ASN A 37 28.18 -10.70 -11.93
C ASN A 37 29.71 -10.63 -12.06
N SER A 38 30.24 -9.64 -12.78
CA SER A 38 31.68 -9.41 -12.85
C SER A 38 32.25 -9.03 -11.48
N ALA A 39 31.59 -8.12 -10.76
CA ALA A 39 31.99 -7.73 -9.41
C ALA A 39 31.91 -8.92 -8.44
N LEU A 40 30.81 -9.66 -8.42
CA LEU A 40 30.65 -10.86 -7.60
C LEU A 40 31.69 -11.93 -7.94
N LYS A 41 32.04 -12.11 -9.21
CA LYS A 41 33.10 -13.03 -9.62
C LYS A 41 34.45 -12.61 -9.04
N THR A 42 34.80 -11.32 -9.14
CA THR A 42 36.04 -10.82 -8.53
C THR A 42 36.05 -10.96 -7.01
N GLU A 43 34.92 -10.72 -6.35
CA GLU A 43 34.77 -10.89 -4.90
C GLU A 43 34.88 -12.37 -4.49
N THR A 44 34.26 -13.27 -5.25
CA THR A 44 34.32 -14.73 -5.02
C THR A 44 35.75 -15.25 -5.20
N GLU A 45 36.46 -14.80 -6.24
CA GLU A 45 37.88 -15.12 -6.45
C GLU A 45 38.77 -14.59 -5.32
N MET A 46 38.47 -13.41 -4.77
CA MET A 46 39.16 -12.85 -3.60
C MET A 46 38.87 -13.64 -2.33
N PHE A 47 37.62 -14.08 -2.12
CA PHE A 47 37.22 -14.94 -1.01
C PHE A 47 37.84 -16.34 -1.08
N GLU A 48 37.89 -16.95 -2.26
CA GLU A 48 38.52 -18.27 -2.46
C GLU A 48 40.03 -18.20 -2.17
N LYS A 49 40.69 -17.11 -2.59
CA LYS A 49 42.09 -16.81 -2.23
C LYS A 49 42.26 -16.58 -0.73
N TYR A 50 41.31 -15.91 -0.07
CA TYR A 50 41.31 -15.70 1.38
C TYR A 50 41.20 -17.01 2.15
N CYS A 51 40.23 -17.87 1.83
CA CYS A 51 40.07 -19.20 2.44
C CYS A 51 41.33 -20.06 2.22
N SER A 52 41.88 -20.06 1.01
CA SER A 52 43.13 -20.75 0.71
C SER A 52 44.32 -20.25 1.55
N LYS A 53 44.37 -18.94 1.87
CA LYS A 53 45.42 -18.31 2.69
C LYS A 53 45.22 -18.61 4.19
N LEU A 54 43.97 -18.73 4.66
CA LEU A 54 43.67 -19.19 6.02
C LEU A 54 44.04 -20.66 6.24
N ASP A 55 43.69 -21.54 5.31
CA ASP A 55 44.09 -22.96 5.35
C ASP A 55 45.63 -23.11 5.32
N SER A 56 46.31 -22.21 4.61
CA SER A 56 47.78 -22.12 4.58
C SER A 56 48.40 -21.51 5.84
N ARG A 57 47.64 -20.79 6.68
CA ARG A 57 48.13 -20.23 7.96
C ARG A 57 48.12 -21.26 9.08
N ASP A 58 47.11 -22.14 9.12
CA ASP A 58 47.07 -23.27 10.06
C ASP A 58 48.15 -24.32 9.75
N HIS A 59 48.55 -24.41 8.48
CA HIS A 59 49.72 -25.17 8.05
C HIS A 59 50.79 -24.22 7.52
N ARG A 60 51.30 -23.30 8.35
CA ARG A 60 52.47 -22.50 7.98
C ARG A 60 53.57 -23.49 7.56
N PRO A 61 53.90 -23.65 6.25
CA PRO A 61 54.94 -24.58 5.86
C PRO A 61 56.21 -23.97 6.45
N GLN A 62 56.78 -24.63 7.46
CA GLN A 62 58.05 -24.23 8.03
C GLN A 62 59.00 -24.02 6.86
N ARG A 63 59.57 -22.81 6.73
CA ARG A 63 60.51 -22.51 5.66
C ARG A 63 61.53 -23.64 5.67
N ILE A 64 61.88 -24.19 4.50
CA ILE A 64 62.83 -25.31 4.42
C ILE A 64 64.18 -24.93 5.06
N SER A 65 64.50 -23.62 5.18
CA SER A 65 65.63 -23.09 5.96
C SER A 65 65.55 -23.38 7.47
N ASP A 66 64.36 -23.61 7.99
CA ASP A 66 64.04 -23.72 9.41
C ASP A 66 63.81 -25.18 9.83
N VAL A 67 63.73 -26.12 8.87
CA VAL A 67 63.81 -27.56 9.11
C VAL A 67 65.28 -27.92 9.36
N LYS A 68 65.79 -27.47 10.51
CA LYS A 68 67.03 -28.02 11.07
C LYS A 68 66.68 -29.41 11.57
N MET A 69 67.08 -30.44 10.83
CA MET A 69 67.05 -31.82 11.30
C MET A 69 67.65 -31.87 12.70
N SER A 70 66.88 -32.36 13.67
CA SER A 70 67.32 -32.40 15.06
C SER A 70 68.57 -33.26 15.16
N ALA A 71 69.46 -32.96 16.12
CA ALA A 71 70.63 -33.80 16.38
C ALA A 71 70.23 -35.27 16.63
N ALA A 72 69.05 -35.51 17.21
CA ALA A 72 68.48 -36.84 17.41
C ALA A 72 68.08 -37.52 16.09
N GLU A 73 67.43 -36.80 15.17
CA GLU A 73 67.04 -37.33 13.86
C GLU A 73 68.27 -37.62 12.98
N PHE A 74 69.30 -36.78 13.06
CA PHE A 74 70.55 -37.01 12.36
C PHE A 74 71.29 -38.23 12.90
N ALA A 75 71.38 -38.38 14.23
CA ALA A 75 71.97 -39.56 14.85
C ALA A 75 71.21 -40.84 14.50
N GLN A 76 69.88 -40.78 14.49
CA GLN A 76 69.02 -41.90 14.08
C GLN A 76 69.29 -42.33 12.62
N ALA A 77 69.37 -41.38 11.70
CA ALA A 77 69.68 -41.66 10.30
C ALA A 77 71.06 -42.33 10.12
N ILE A 78 72.05 -41.93 10.92
CA ILE A 78 73.40 -42.55 10.90
C ILE A 78 73.33 -43.99 11.40
N ILE A 79 72.59 -44.25 12.48
CA ILE A 79 72.43 -45.60 13.04
C ILE A 79 71.73 -46.51 12.02
N GLU A 80 70.64 -46.05 11.42
CA GLU A 80 69.91 -46.80 10.38
C GLU A 80 70.80 -47.09 9.17
N GLU A 81 71.60 -46.13 8.71
CA GLU A 81 72.56 -46.35 7.64
C GLU A 81 73.62 -47.40 8.02
N ALA A 82 74.13 -47.35 9.24
CA ALA A 82 75.11 -48.31 9.74
C ALA A 82 74.53 -49.74 9.84
N GLU A 83 73.28 -49.86 10.30
CA GLU A 83 72.55 -51.13 10.36
C GLU A 83 72.34 -51.72 8.97
N ILE A 84 71.89 -50.90 8.00
CA ILE A 84 71.73 -51.34 6.60
C ILE A 84 73.07 -51.83 6.05
N ARG A 85 74.14 -51.03 6.19
CA ARG A 85 75.48 -51.43 5.73
C ARG A 85 75.97 -52.70 6.39
N TRP A 86 75.71 -52.89 7.68
CA TRP A 86 76.06 -54.12 8.39
C TRP A 86 75.37 -55.33 7.79
N THR A 87 74.06 -55.24 7.53
CA THR A 87 73.31 -56.35 6.89
C THR A 87 73.80 -56.64 5.47
N GLU A 88 74.19 -55.63 4.69
CA GLU A 88 74.76 -55.79 3.36
C GLU A 88 76.12 -56.49 3.39
N VAL A 89 77.00 -56.11 4.33
CA VAL A 89 78.30 -56.74 4.51
C VAL A 89 78.15 -58.20 4.94
N GLN A 90 77.28 -58.49 5.92
CA GLN A 90 76.99 -59.85 6.35
C GLN A 90 76.50 -60.72 5.18
N ARG A 91 75.60 -60.17 4.35
CA ARG A 91 75.13 -60.85 3.14
C ARG A 91 76.26 -61.08 2.13
N ALA A 92 77.08 -60.07 1.87
CA ALA A 92 78.19 -60.18 0.93
C ALA A 92 79.23 -61.23 1.37
N VAL A 93 79.53 -61.32 2.67
CA VAL A 93 80.39 -62.36 3.25
C VAL A 93 79.77 -63.73 3.04
N HIS A 94 78.50 -63.92 3.43
CA HIS A 94 77.80 -65.19 3.25
C HIS A 94 77.78 -65.64 1.78
N ASP A 95 77.48 -64.72 0.86
CA ASP A 95 77.42 -65.00 -0.57
C ASP A 95 78.81 -65.36 -1.12
N PHE A 96 79.87 -64.68 -0.67
CA PHE A 96 81.24 -65.03 -1.03
C PHE A 96 81.64 -66.42 -0.50
N GLU A 97 81.34 -66.73 0.76
CA GLU A 97 81.61 -68.05 1.33
C GLU A 97 80.90 -69.15 0.54
N LYS A 98 79.63 -68.92 0.20
CA LYS A 98 78.80 -69.86 -0.54
C LYS A 98 79.26 -70.05 -1.98
N ASP A 99 79.40 -68.96 -2.73
CA ASP A 99 79.60 -69.01 -4.18
C ASP A 99 81.06 -69.25 -4.56
N ILE A 100 82.00 -68.78 -3.72
CA ILE A 100 83.44 -68.86 -3.96
C ILE A 100 84.09 -69.91 -3.06
N LEU A 101 84.15 -69.70 -1.74
CA LEU A 101 84.97 -70.53 -0.85
C LEU A 101 84.54 -72.00 -0.84
N ARG A 102 83.23 -72.29 -0.75
CA ARG A 102 82.72 -73.67 -0.82
C ARG A 102 82.99 -74.31 -2.17
N THR A 103 82.92 -73.56 -3.27
CA THR A 103 83.14 -74.12 -4.61
C THR A 103 84.61 -74.44 -4.87
N ILE A 104 85.55 -73.60 -4.40
CA ILE A 104 86.98 -73.78 -4.68
C ILE A 104 87.72 -74.57 -3.58
N SER A 105 87.03 -74.97 -2.50
CA SER A 105 87.61 -75.59 -1.30
C SER A 105 88.58 -76.75 -1.59
N LYS A 106 88.25 -77.63 -2.54
CA LYS A 106 89.09 -78.79 -2.92
C LYS A 106 90.14 -78.50 -4.01
N LYS A 107 90.13 -77.29 -4.60
CA LYS A 107 91.00 -76.89 -5.73
C LYS A 107 91.79 -75.62 -5.40
N LYS A 108 92.01 -75.34 -4.11
CA LYS A 108 92.71 -74.15 -3.63
C LYS A 108 94.13 -74.09 -4.21
N GLY A 109 94.50 -72.94 -4.78
CA GLY A 109 95.79 -72.75 -5.45
C GLY A 109 95.84 -73.17 -6.92
N SER A 110 94.74 -73.74 -7.47
CA SER A 110 94.64 -74.02 -8.91
C SER A 110 94.32 -72.76 -9.72
N ILE A 111 94.76 -72.74 -10.98
CA ILE A 111 94.44 -71.67 -11.95
C ILE A 111 92.93 -71.43 -12.04
N LEU A 112 92.13 -72.51 -12.06
CA LEU A 112 90.67 -72.45 -12.11
C LEU A 112 90.05 -71.79 -10.87
N ALA A 113 90.64 -72.00 -9.68
CA ALA A 113 90.19 -71.34 -8.46
C ALA A 113 90.48 -69.83 -8.49
N THR A 114 91.66 -69.44 -8.99
CA THR A 114 92.04 -68.03 -9.18
C THR A 114 91.14 -67.34 -10.21
N GLU A 115 90.86 -67.99 -11.34
CA GLU A 115 89.96 -67.47 -12.38
C GLU A 115 88.53 -67.26 -11.85
N LYS A 116 88.02 -68.17 -11.03
CA LYS A 116 86.70 -68.03 -10.40
C LYS A 116 86.64 -66.85 -9.42
N VAL A 117 87.70 -66.62 -8.65
CA VAL A 117 87.80 -65.43 -7.77
C VAL A 117 87.86 -64.15 -8.59
N LEU A 118 88.63 -64.14 -9.68
CA LEU A 118 88.75 -62.97 -10.56
C LEU A 118 87.41 -62.61 -11.20
N LYS A 119 86.71 -63.61 -11.75
CA LYS A 119 85.37 -63.42 -12.33
C LYS A 119 84.36 -62.88 -11.31
N TYR A 120 84.39 -63.37 -10.07
CA TYR A 120 83.54 -62.84 -9.01
C TYR A 120 83.83 -61.35 -8.73
N ILE A 121 85.09 -60.97 -8.66
CA ILE A 121 85.49 -59.56 -8.45
C ILE A 121 85.00 -58.70 -9.61
N GLU A 122 85.13 -59.18 -10.84
CA GLU A 122 84.66 -58.49 -12.05
C GLU A 122 83.14 -58.33 -12.07
N ASP A 123 82.39 -59.40 -11.81
CA ASP A 123 80.92 -59.38 -11.69
C ASP A 123 80.46 -58.41 -10.59
N MET A 124 81.15 -58.40 -9.44
CA MET A 124 80.86 -57.46 -8.35
C MET A 124 81.16 -56.02 -8.71
N ASN A 125 82.24 -55.76 -9.46
CA ASN A 125 82.54 -54.43 -9.98
C ASN A 125 81.46 -53.95 -10.95
N HIS A 126 81.01 -54.81 -11.88
CA HIS A 126 79.91 -54.47 -12.78
C HIS A 126 78.60 -54.18 -12.05
N ARG A 127 78.25 -54.96 -11.02
CA ARG A 127 77.06 -54.68 -10.18
C ARG A 127 77.17 -53.33 -9.47
N ARG A 128 78.35 -53.02 -8.92
CA ARG A 128 78.62 -51.74 -8.26
C ARG A 128 78.52 -50.56 -9.23
N ASP A 129 79.06 -50.70 -10.43
CA ASP A 129 78.98 -49.67 -11.48
C ASP A 129 77.53 -49.42 -11.91
N ASN A 130 76.75 -50.49 -12.11
CA ASN A 130 75.32 -50.39 -12.43
C ASN A 130 74.52 -49.68 -11.33
N LEU A 131 74.83 -49.96 -10.05
CA LEU A 131 74.20 -49.27 -8.92
C LEU A 131 74.61 -47.79 -8.88
N ARG A 132 75.88 -47.47 -9.10
CA ARG A 132 76.39 -46.09 -9.19
C ARG A 132 75.61 -45.29 -10.23
N ASP A 133 75.42 -45.85 -11.42
CA ASP A 133 74.75 -45.15 -12.52
C ASP A 133 73.25 -44.94 -12.22
N LYS A 134 72.58 -45.94 -11.62
CA LYS A 134 71.20 -45.79 -11.12
C LYS A 134 71.08 -44.67 -10.07
N LEU A 135 71.97 -44.64 -9.09
CA LEU A 135 71.99 -43.61 -8.05
C LEU A 135 72.28 -42.22 -8.64
N ARG A 136 73.17 -42.12 -9.61
CA ARG A 136 73.48 -40.87 -10.32
C ARG A 136 72.25 -40.32 -11.05
N LEU A 137 71.53 -41.16 -11.80
CA LEU A 137 70.29 -40.75 -12.48
C LEU A 137 69.21 -40.30 -11.48
N LYS A 138 69.03 -41.03 -10.38
CA LYS A 138 68.10 -40.65 -9.30
C LYS A 138 68.49 -39.31 -8.67
N ASN A 139 69.79 -39.06 -8.45
CA ASN A 139 70.28 -37.79 -7.91
C ASN A 139 69.98 -36.61 -8.84
N ILE A 140 70.18 -36.77 -10.15
CA ILE A 140 69.86 -35.74 -11.15
C ILE A 140 68.35 -35.46 -11.17
N SER A 141 67.52 -36.50 -11.18
CA SER A 141 66.05 -36.37 -11.15
C SER A 141 65.58 -35.62 -9.89
N LEU A 142 66.07 -36.02 -8.71
CA LEU A 142 65.75 -35.35 -7.45
C LEU A 142 66.21 -33.89 -7.41
N LYS A 143 67.38 -33.57 -7.99
CA LYS A 143 67.86 -32.18 -8.12
C LYS A 143 66.92 -31.33 -8.97
N VAL A 144 66.40 -31.87 -10.07
CA VAL A 144 65.44 -31.16 -10.93
C VAL A 144 64.10 -30.97 -10.20
N GLN A 145 63.58 -31.99 -9.53
CA GLN A 145 62.36 -31.90 -8.73
C GLN A 145 62.49 -30.86 -7.61
N ARG A 146 63.61 -30.86 -6.88
CA ARG A 146 63.90 -29.84 -5.86
C ARG A 146 63.88 -28.43 -6.44
N LYS A 147 64.53 -28.21 -7.60
CA LYS A 147 64.51 -26.89 -8.26
C LYS A 147 63.09 -26.46 -8.64
N LYS A 148 62.27 -27.38 -9.18
CA LYS A 148 60.86 -27.10 -9.52
C LYS A 148 60.05 -26.71 -8.29
N LEU A 149 60.17 -27.46 -7.19
CA LEU A 149 59.45 -27.18 -5.94
C LEU A 149 59.87 -25.83 -5.34
N LEU A 150 61.17 -25.52 -5.34
CA LEU A 150 61.65 -24.22 -4.86
C LEU A 150 61.12 -23.05 -5.70
N LEU A 151 61.00 -23.21 -7.02
CA LEU A 151 60.42 -22.18 -7.89
C LEU A 151 58.93 -21.99 -7.62
N GLN A 152 58.17 -23.07 -7.45
CA GLN A 152 56.75 -23.00 -7.10
C GLN A 152 56.53 -22.35 -5.74
N LEU A 153 57.41 -22.62 -4.76
CA LEU A 153 57.36 -21.97 -3.46
C LEU A 153 57.56 -20.45 -3.60
N ARG A 154 58.59 -20.02 -4.33
CA ARG A 154 58.86 -18.60 -4.57
C ARG A 154 57.68 -17.90 -5.24
N GLN A 155 57.09 -18.50 -6.27
CA GLN A 155 55.92 -17.93 -6.94
C GLN A 155 54.73 -17.78 -5.97
N LYS A 156 54.51 -18.76 -5.08
CA LYS A 156 53.47 -18.65 -4.05
C LYS A 156 53.78 -17.59 -2.99
N GLU A 157 55.05 -17.40 -2.63
CA GLU A 157 55.48 -16.35 -1.71
C GLU A 157 55.29 -14.95 -2.33
N GLU A 158 55.69 -14.74 -3.59
CA GLU A 158 55.52 -13.46 -4.31
C GLU A 158 54.03 -13.08 -4.48
N VAL A 159 53.15 -14.06 -4.77
CA VAL A 159 51.69 -13.82 -4.83
C VAL A 159 51.09 -13.55 -3.44
N GLY A 160 51.69 -14.12 -2.38
CA GLY A 160 51.30 -13.88 -1.00
C GLY A 160 51.69 -12.49 -0.48
N GLU A 161 52.75 -11.91 -1.03
CA GLU A 161 53.28 -10.56 -0.74
C GLU A 161 52.46 -9.45 -1.41
N ALA A 162 51.70 -9.76 -2.47
CA ALA A 162 50.81 -8.80 -3.13
C ALA A 162 49.55 -8.42 -2.31
N LEU A 163 49.21 -9.18 -1.27
CA LEU A 163 48.06 -8.92 -0.41
C LEU A 163 48.55 -8.82 1.03
N HIS A 164 48.87 -7.59 1.44
CA HIS A 164 49.46 -7.31 2.74
C HIS A 164 48.42 -7.46 3.84
N ASP A 165 48.86 -7.86 5.02
CA ASP A 165 48.02 -7.84 6.22
C ASP A 165 47.46 -6.43 6.50
N VAL A 166 48.17 -5.39 6.05
CA VAL A 166 47.72 -4.00 6.11
C VAL A 166 46.47 -3.78 5.27
N ASP A 167 46.38 -4.32 4.05
CA ASP A 167 45.22 -4.16 3.16
C ASP A 167 43.97 -4.80 3.79
N PHE A 168 44.15 -5.95 4.45
CA PHE A 168 43.05 -6.60 5.18
C PHE A 168 42.60 -5.81 6.40
N GLN A 169 43.53 -5.22 7.15
CA GLN A 169 43.17 -4.37 8.29
C GLN A 169 42.49 -3.09 7.81
N GLN A 170 42.96 -2.51 6.70
CA GLN A 170 42.33 -1.36 6.06
C GLN A 170 40.89 -1.67 5.65
N LEU A 171 40.65 -2.79 4.98
CA LEU A 171 39.30 -3.22 4.58
C LEU A 171 38.37 -3.41 5.79
N LYS A 172 38.90 -3.94 6.90
CA LYS A 172 38.12 -4.08 8.15
C LYS A 172 37.74 -2.72 8.74
N ILE A 173 38.66 -1.76 8.73
CA ILE A 173 38.42 -0.41 9.22
C ILE A 173 37.36 0.29 8.34
N GLU A 174 37.50 0.21 7.02
CA GLU A 174 36.55 0.80 6.08
C GLU A 174 35.16 0.19 6.23
N ASN A 175 35.06 -1.14 6.35
CA ASN A 175 33.79 -1.82 6.57
C ASN A 175 33.13 -1.37 7.89
N ALA A 176 33.90 -1.26 8.97
CA ALA A 176 33.39 -0.76 10.25
C ALA A 176 32.88 0.69 10.13
N GLN A 177 33.59 1.56 9.41
CA GLN A 177 33.17 2.95 9.17
C GLN A 177 31.89 3.03 8.31
N PHE A 178 31.76 2.17 7.30
CA PHE A 178 30.54 2.10 6.49
C PHE A 178 29.35 1.63 7.33
N LEU A 179 29.53 0.62 8.17
CA LEU A 179 28.48 0.15 9.07
C LEU A 179 28.02 1.24 10.05
N GLU A 180 28.96 1.98 10.65
CA GLU A 180 28.64 3.10 11.53
C GLU A 180 27.86 4.21 10.80
N THR A 181 28.27 4.52 9.56
CA THR A 181 27.58 5.50 8.71
C THR A 181 26.16 5.03 8.37
N ILE A 182 25.98 3.75 8.02
CA ILE A 182 24.66 3.16 7.73
C ILE A 182 23.77 3.23 8.99
N GLU A 183 24.30 2.87 10.15
CA GLU A 183 23.58 2.93 11.43
C GLU A 183 23.13 4.37 11.74
N ALA A 184 24.01 5.36 11.58
CA ALA A 184 23.69 6.77 11.77
C ALA A 184 22.56 7.23 10.82
N ARG A 185 22.65 6.90 9.52
CA ARG A 185 21.60 7.24 8.54
C ARG A 185 20.27 6.52 8.83
N ASN A 186 20.32 5.28 9.31
CA ASN A 186 19.12 4.55 9.73
C ASN A 186 18.45 5.22 10.94
N GLN A 187 19.23 5.69 11.91
CA GLN A 187 18.70 6.43 13.06
C GLN A 187 18.06 7.76 12.63
N GLU A 188 18.72 8.52 11.75
CA GLU A 188 18.15 9.74 11.16
C GLU A 188 16.83 9.45 10.42
N LEU A 189 16.77 8.38 9.64
CA LEU A 189 15.57 7.96 8.91
C LEU A 189 14.42 7.63 9.87
N ILE A 190 14.70 6.95 10.99
CA ILE A 190 13.70 6.64 12.02
C ILE A 190 13.17 7.93 12.65
N GLN A 191 14.05 8.88 12.99
CA GLN A 191 13.65 10.17 13.56
C GLN A 191 12.78 10.97 12.58
N LEU A 192 13.17 11.02 11.30
CA LEU A 192 12.39 11.65 10.24
C LEU A 192 11.02 10.98 10.05
N LYS A 193 10.94 9.65 10.10
CA LYS A 193 9.66 8.92 10.03
C LYS A 193 8.74 9.26 11.20
N LEU A 194 9.28 9.32 12.43
CA LEU A 194 8.51 9.71 13.61
C LEU A 194 8.01 11.15 13.50
N ALA A 195 8.88 12.09 13.12
CA ALA A 195 8.52 13.49 12.91
C ALA A 195 7.46 13.66 11.81
N SER A 196 7.59 12.94 10.70
CA SER A 196 6.61 12.91 9.61
C SER A 196 5.26 12.34 10.09
N GLY A 197 5.28 11.25 10.86
CA GLY A 197 4.08 10.65 11.45
C GLY A 197 3.35 11.61 12.39
N ASN A 198 4.08 12.26 13.29
CA ASN A 198 3.52 13.27 14.21
C ASN A 198 2.94 14.46 13.43
N THR A 199 3.65 14.94 12.42
CA THR A 199 3.17 16.03 11.55
C THR A 199 1.88 15.64 10.83
N LEU A 200 1.78 14.40 10.33
CA LEU A 200 0.57 13.88 9.69
C LEU A 200 -0.61 13.79 10.67
N GLN A 201 -0.36 13.35 11.91
CA GLN A 201 -1.39 13.33 12.96
C GLN A 201 -1.93 14.73 13.26
N ILE A 202 -1.02 15.71 13.42
CA ILE A 202 -1.38 17.12 13.64
C ILE A 202 -2.19 17.65 12.45
N LEU A 203 -1.73 17.39 11.22
CA LEU A 203 -2.42 17.80 10.00
C LEU A 203 -3.84 17.23 9.94
N ASN A 204 -4.01 15.93 10.22
CA ASN A 204 -5.32 15.29 10.26
C ASN A 204 -6.23 15.89 11.35
N ALA A 205 -5.68 16.23 12.52
CA ALA A 205 -6.45 16.92 13.56
C ALA A 205 -6.96 18.30 13.09
N TYR A 206 -6.12 19.08 12.40
CA TYR A 206 -6.53 20.37 11.82
C TYR A 206 -7.53 20.19 10.68
N LYS A 207 -7.34 19.18 9.82
CA LYS A 207 -8.29 18.84 8.74
C LYS A 207 -9.68 18.53 9.31
N SER A 208 -9.77 17.75 10.38
CA SER A 208 -11.04 17.43 11.06
C SER A 208 -11.67 18.66 11.72
N LYS A 209 -10.87 19.53 12.36
CA LYS A 209 -11.37 20.79 12.92
C LYS A 209 -11.92 21.72 11.84
N LEU A 210 -11.22 21.82 10.71
CA LEU A 210 -11.68 22.61 9.56
C LEU A 210 -12.99 22.06 8.99
N HIS A 211 -13.09 20.74 8.83
CA HIS A 211 -14.31 20.11 8.33
C HIS A 211 -15.52 20.41 9.23
N ARG A 212 -15.37 20.25 10.55
CA ARG A 212 -16.43 20.64 11.51
C ARG A 212 -16.81 22.11 11.41
N ALA A 213 -15.84 23.02 11.24
CA ALA A 213 -16.12 24.44 11.10
C ALA A 213 -16.90 24.74 9.81
N VAL A 214 -16.56 24.08 8.70
CA VAL A 214 -17.27 24.19 7.42
C VAL A 214 -18.69 23.64 7.53
N GLU A 215 -18.89 22.47 8.14
CA GLU A 215 -20.21 21.91 8.39
C GLU A 215 -21.07 22.86 9.24
N MET A 216 -20.50 23.42 10.31
CA MET A 216 -21.20 24.38 11.16
C MET A 216 -21.56 25.65 10.39
N TYR A 217 -20.67 26.17 9.56
CA TYR A 217 -20.94 27.31 8.69
C TYR A 217 -22.12 27.03 7.73
N ILE A 218 -22.16 25.84 7.11
CA ILE A 218 -23.26 25.44 6.24
C ILE A 218 -24.58 25.35 7.02
N CYS A 219 -24.57 24.75 8.21
CA CYS A 219 -25.75 24.66 9.08
C CYS A 219 -26.27 26.03 9.51
N LEU A 220 -25.37 26.93 9.92
CA LEU A 220 -25.71 28.32 10.26
C LEU A 220 -26.27 29.08 9.06
N GLY A 221 -25.71 28.86 7.86
CA GLY A 221 -26.25 29.45 6.62
C GLY A 221 -27.70 29.03 6.37
N LYS A 222 -28.03 27.75 6.54
CA LYS A 222 -29.41 27.25 6.45
C LYS A 222 -30.32 27.86 7.52
N GLU A 223 -29.84 27.96 8.76
CA GLU A 223 -30.61 28.56 9.86
C GLU A 223 -30.91 30.04 9.62
N ILE A 224 -29.94 30.79 9.09
CA ILE A 224 -30.12 32.20 8.71
C ILE A 224 -31.20 32.33 7.63
N LEU A 225 -31.21 31.47 6.62
CA LEU A 225 -32.24 31.48 5.58
C LEU A 225 -33.63 31.21 6.17
N LEU A 226 -33.78 30.17 6.99
CA LEU A 226 -35.05 29.85 7.65
C LEU A 226 -35.56 31.01 8.53
N ARG A 227 -34.65 31.66 9.28
CA ARG A 227 -35.02 32.84 10.10
C ARG A 227 -35.46 34.02 9.24
N LYS A 228 -34.83 34.26 8.09
CA LYS A 228 -35.25 35.30 7.15
C LYS A 228 -36.64 35.04 6.58
N GLU A 229 -36.92 33.80 6.18
CA GLU A 229 -38.25 33.42 5.67
C GLU A 229 -39.34 33.58 6.74
N LEU A 230 -39.05 33.20 7.99
CA LEU A 230 -39.98 33.39 9.10
C LEU A 230 -40.24 34.88 9.37
N LEU A 231 -39.18 35.69 9.35
CA LEU A 231 -39.28 37.13 9.55
C LEU A 231 -40.15 37.78 8.46
N GLU A 232 -39.98 37.38 7.20
CA GLU A 232 -40.83 37.87 6.10
C GLU A 232 -42.32 37.51 6.30
N LYS A 233 -42.62 36.33 6.85
CA LYS A 233 -44.01 35.94 7.18
C LYS A 233 -44.58 36.82 8.30
N ILE A 234 -43.81 37.03 9.36
CA ILE A 234 -44.21 37.88 10.49
C ILE A 234 -44.43 39.32 10.04
N ASP A 235 -43.58 39.86 9.16
CA ASP A 235 -43.74 41.21 8.62
C ASP A 235 -45.05 41.33 7.83
N LYS A 236 -45.37 40.34 6.97
CA LYS A 236 -46.64 40.29 6.23
C LYS A 236 -47.85 40.22 7.18
N GLU A 237 -47.79 39.35 8.18
CA GLU A 237 -48.84 39.24 9.20
C GLU A 237 -49.00 40.54 10.00
N THR A 238 -47.90 41.21 10.34
CA THR A 238 -47.91 42.48 11.07
C THR A 238 -48.59 43.57 10.26
N ILE A 239 -48.28 43.69 8.96
CA ILE A 239 -48.96 44.63 8.06
C ILE A 239 -50.46 44.33 7.99
N GLN A 240 -50.84 43.06 7.83
CA GLN A 240 -52.25 42.66 7.76
C GLN A 240 -53.02 43.00 9.05
N VAL A 241 -52.44 42.67 10.21
CA VAL A 241 -53.04 42.99 11.52
C VAL A 241 -53.19 44.49 11.71
N GLU A 242 -52.22 45.28 11.24
CA GLU A 242 -52.26 46.73 11.33
C GLU A 242 -53.35 47.34 10.43
N GLU A 243 -53.53 46.82 9.21
CA GLU A 243 -54.64 47.21 8.33
C GLU A 243 -56.00 46.89 8.96
N ASP A 244 -56.15 45.70 9.54
CA ASP A 244 -57.40 45.27 10.16
C ASP A 244 -57.69 46.05 11.44
N ARG A 245 -56.66 46.37 12.23
CA ARG A 245 -56.73 47.32 13.35
C ARG A 245 -57.25 48.68 12.89
N ALA A 246 -56.67 49.24 11.82
CA ALA A 246 -57.10 50.54 11.29
C ALA A 246 -58.57 50.54 10.82
N LYS A 247 -59.03 49.47 10.14
CA LYS A 247 -60.43 49.31 9.73
C LYS A 247 -61.38 49.23 10.94
N ALA A 248 -60.99 48.45 11.95
CA ALA A 248 -61.77 48.30 13.18
C ALA A 248 -61.84 49.62 13.98
N GLU A 249 -60.72 50.34 14.10
CA GLU A 249 -60.65 51.65 14.75
C GLU A 249 -61.51 52.70 14.02
N ALA A 250 -61.47 52.74 12.69
CA ALA A 250 -62.31 53.64 11.90
C ALA A 250 -63.80 53.37 12.11
N SER A 251 -64.19 52.09 12.13
CA SER A 251 -65.57 51.67 12.39
C SER A 251 -66.01 52.03 13.82
N ASN A 252 -65.16 51.76 14.82
CA ASN A 252 -65.41 52.10 16.21
C ASN A 252 -65.58 53.62 16.40
N LYS A 253 -64.73 54.43 15.76
CA LYS A 253 -64.84 55.90 15.77
C LYS A 253 -66.16 56.37 15.18
N LYS A 254 -66.64 55.76 14.08
CA LYS A 254 -67.93 56.07 13.47
C LYS A 254 -69.09 55.74 14.41
N LEU A 255 -69.09 54.55 15.03
CA LEU A 255 -70.12 54.14 15.99
C LEU A 255 -70.14 55.03 17.23
N ARG A 256 -68.98 55.40 17.78
CA ARG A 256 -68.88 56.35 18.90
C ARG A 256 -69.43 57.73 18.52
N LYS A 257 -69.16 58.21 17.30
CA LYS A 257 -69.73 59.47 16.81
C LYS A 257 -71.26 59.39 16.71
N GLN A 258 -71.80 58.31 16.14
CA GLN A 258 -73.24 58.08 16.10
C GLN A 258 -73.87 58.02 17.49
N LEU A 259 -73.21 57.36 18.46
CA LEU A 259 -73.69 57.28 19.84
C LEU A 259 -73.67 58.65 20.54
N ALA A 260 -72.67 59.47 20.28
CA ALA A 260 -72.56 60.83 20.83
C ALA A 260 -73.59 61.80 20.23
N GLU A 261 -73.87 61.67 18.92
CA GLU A 261 -74.88 62.43 18.18
C GLU A 261 -76.31 61.98 18.47
N PHE A 262 -76.49 60.73 18.91
CA PHE A 262 -77.79 60.21 19.29
C PHE A 262 -78.39 61.03 20.42
N ARG A 263 -79.62 61.50 20.19
CA ARG A 263 -80.47 62.14 21.19
C ARG A 263 -81.78 61.38 21.19
N ALA A 264 -82.10 60.76 22.33
CA ALA A 264 -83.38 60.10 22.50
C ALA A 264 -84.49 61.17 22.36
N PRO A 265 -85.49 60.96 21.49
CA PRO A 265 -86.63 61.85 21.41
C PRO A 265 -87.29 62.03 22.78
N GLN A 266 -87.73 63.25 23.09
CA GLN A 266 -88.47 63.51 24.33
C GLN A 266 -89.66 62.54 24.41
N VAL A 267 -89.88 61.92 25.57
CA VAL A 267 -90.94 60.90 25.76
C VAL A 267 -92.31 61.39 25.26
N MET A 268 -92.62 62.67 25.46
CA MET A 268 -93.86 63.29 24.97
C MET A 268 -93.94 63.36 23.44
N MET A 269 -92.83 63.65 22.74
CA MET A 269 -92.80 63.62 21.28
C MET A 269 -92.98 62.19 20.77
N TYR A 270 -92.31 61.21 21.37
CA TYR A 270 -92.51 59.81 20.99
C TYR A 270 -93.96 59.35 21.21
N LEU A 271 -94.58 59.73 22.33
CA LEU A 271 -95.97 59.38 22.62
C LEU A 271 -96.94 60.05 21.64
N GLN A 272 -96.74 61.33 21.32
CA GLN A 272 -97.53 62.05 20.33
C GLN A 272 -97.42 61.41 18.94
N GLU A 273 -96.19 61.15 18.47
CA GLU A 273 -95.94 60.47 17.20
C GLU A 273 -96.53 59.05 17.20
N LYS A 274 -96.50 58.33 18.32
CA LYS A 274 -97.09 56.99 18.42
C LYS A 274 -98.61 57.01 18.34
N ILE A 275 -99.25 57.99 18.99
CA ILE A 275 -100.71 58.21 18.91
C ILE A 275 -101.08 58.56 17.47
N LEU A 276 -100.37 59.52 16.87
CA LEU A 276 -100.61 60.01 15.51
C LEU A 276 -100.41 58.88 14.48
N ASN A 277 -99.36 58.08 14.61
CA ASN A 277 -99.15 56.89 13.80
C ASN A 277 -100.30 55.88 13.97
N GLY A 278 -100.80 55.67 15.18
CA GLY A 278 -101.96 54.81 15.45
C GLY A 278 -103.28 55.35 14.85
N GLU A 279 -103.46 56.67 14.82
CA GLU A 279 -104.60 57.31 14.13
C GLU A 279 -104.49 57.16 12.62
N MET A 280 -103.29 57.38 12.06
CA MET A 280 -103.02 57.17 10.64
C MET A 280 -103.29 55.71 10.24
N GLU A 281 -102.80 54.74 11.00
CA GLU A 281 -103.11 53.31 10.79
C GLU A 281 -104.62 53.02 10.80
N LYS A 282 -105.40 53.66 11.70
CA LYS A 282 -106.86 53.53 11.72
C LYS A 282 -107.51 54.16 10.48
N THR A 283 -107.05 55.34 10.05
CA THR A 283 -107.56 55.97 8.82
C THR A 283 -107.23 55.16 7.58
N ILE A 284 -106.02 54.59 7.49
CA ILE A 284 -105.62 53.68 6.41
C ILE A 284 -106.60 52.50 6.37
N LYS A 285 -106.83 51.81 7.49
CA LYS A 285 -107.80 50.70 7.58
C LYS A 285 -109.23 51.11 7.24
N MET A 286 -109.65 52.33 7.58
CA MET A 286 -110.96 52.86 7.21
C MET A 286 -111.06 53.09 5.70
N TRP A 287 -110.04 53.69 5.09
CA TRP A 287 -109.97 53.93 3.66
C TRP A 287 -109.89 52.62 2.87
N GLU A 288 -109.09 51.65 3.32
CA GLU A 288 -109.07 50.29 2.78
C GLU A 288 -110.48 49.68 2.75
N ARG A 289 -111.22 49.76 3.86
CA ARG A 289 -112.63 49.30 3.91
C ARG A 289 -113.57 50.08 2.99
N LYS A 290 -113.41 51.40 2.87
CA LYS A 290 -114.21 52.22 1.95
C LYS A 290 -113.94 51.85 0.50
N VAL A 291 -112.67 51.61 0.15
CA VAL A 291 -112.27 51.13 -1.18
C VAL A 291 -112.89 49.76 -1.44
N GLU A 292 -112.83 48.83 -0.49
CA GLU A 292 -113.44 47.51 -0.62
C GLU A 292 -114.96 47.57 -0.84
N ILE A 293 -115.69 48.45 -0.12
CA ILE A 293 -117.13 48.70 -0.34
C ILE A 293 -117.39 49.30 -1.73
N ALA A 294 -116.56 50.26 -2.16
CA ALA A 294 -116.68 50.88 -3.48
C ALA A 294 -116.42 49.85 -4.60
N GLU A 295 -115.42 48.99 -4.45
CA GLU A 295 -115.14 47.89 -5.37
C GLU A 295 -116.28 46.87 -5.42
N MET A 296 -116.83 46.49 -4.27
CA MET A 296 -117.97 45.57 -4.18
C MET A 296 -119.24 46.13 -4.80
N SER A 297 -119.53 47.43 -4.59
CA SER A 297 -120.66 48.11 -5.22
C SER A 297 -120.46 48.30 -6.73
N LEU A 298 -119.27 48.67 -7.19
CA LEU A 298 -118.89 48.70 -8.62
C LEU A 298 -119.08 47.32 -9.27
N LYS A 299 -118.67 46.25 -8.58
CA LYS A 299 -118.87 44.86 -9.02
C LYS A 299 -120.37 44.51 -9.10
N GLY A 300 -121.18 45.01 -8.16
CA GLY A 300 -122.63 44.91 -8.20
C GLY A 300 -123.26 45.64 -9.39
N TYR A 301 -122.89 46.91 -9.61
CA TYR A 301 -123.35 47.70 -10.77
C TYR A 301 -122.93 47.07 -12.09
N ARG A 302 -121.70 46.54 -12.21
CA ARG A 302 -121.23 45.83 -13.40
C ARG A 302 -122.08 44.60 -13.67
N LYS A 303 -122.38 43.78 -12.66
CA LYS A 303 -123.28 42.62 -12.80
C LYS A 303 -124.69 43.01 -13.23
N ALA A 304 -125.22 44.12 -12.71
CA ALA A 304 -126.54 44.63 -13.10
C ALA A 304 -126.53 45.14 -14.56
N TRP A 305 -125.48 45.87 -14.95
CA TRP A 305 -125.27 46.33 -16.31
C TRP A 305 -125.11 45.17 -17.30
N ASP A 306 -124.31 44.15 -16.96
CA ASP A 306 -124.11 42.97 -17.80
C ASP A 306 -125.42 42.20 -18.00
N LYS A 307 -126.26 42.08 -16.95
CA LYS A 307 -127.62 41.52 -17.08
C LYS A 307 -128.51 42.36 -17.99
N MET A 308 -128.48 43.69 -17.84
CA MET A 308 -129.27 44.60 -18.66
C MET A 308 -128.82 44.60 -20.12
N LYS A 309 -127.51 44.50 -20.36
CA LYS A 309 -126.90 44.32 -21.67
C LYS A 309 -127.30 42.98 -22.30
N ALA A 310 -127.24 41.88 -21.55
CA ALA A 310 -127.70 40.57 -22.02
C ALA A 310 -129.21 40.55 -22.33
N SER A 311 -130.05 41.22 -21.54
CA SER A 311 -131.48 41.39 -21.86
C SER A 311 -131.72 42.28 -23.07
N ASN A 312 -130.91 43.31 -23.29
CA ASN A 312 -130.99 44.15 -24.49
C ASN A 312 -130.49 43.43 -25.76
N GLU A 313 -129.44 42.61 -25.65
CA GLU A 313 -128.96 41.73 -26.72
C GLU A 313 -129.99 40.63 -27.04
N GLN A 314 -130.70 40.08 -26.03
CA GLN A 314 -131.84 39.19 -26.24
C GLN A 314 -133.03 39.91 -26.91
N LEU A 315 -133.31 41.17 -26.58
CA LEU A 315 -134.35 41.96 -27.24
C LEU A 315 -133.99 42.39 -28.67
N GLN A 316 -132.71 42.66 -28.96
CA GLN A 316 -132.22 42.92 -30.32
C GLN A 316 -132.18 41.64 -31.20
N ALA A 317 -131.96 40.47 -30.60
CA ALA A 317 -132.11 39.17 -31.28
C ALA A 317 -133.59 38.83 -31.61
N ILE A 318 -134.55 39.39 -30.86
CA ILE A 318 -135.99 39.24 -31.11
C ILE A 318 -136.53 40.31 -32.09
N CYS A 319 -135.79 41.41 -32.31
CA CYS A 319 -136.22 42.56 -33.11
C CYS A 319 -135.26 42.91 -34.28
N SER A 320 -134.77 41.89 -34.99
CA SER A 320 -134.16 42.05 -36.32
C SER A 320 -135.13 41.56 -37.42
N PRO A 321 -135.85 42.47 -38.11
CA PRO A 321 -136.50 42.20 -39.38
C PRO A 321 -135.52 42.45 -40.54
N GLY A 322 -135.49 41.50 -41.48
CA GLY A 322 -135.20 41.65 -42.91
C GLY A 322 -134.09 42.60 -43.38
N LYS A 323 -133.00 41.99 -43.86
CA LYS A 323 -132.69 42.02 -45.30
C LYS A 323 -132.34 40.62 -45.77
#